data_AF-A0A8J7DUK9-F1
#
_entry.id   AF-A0A8J7DUK9-F1
#
_cell.length_a   1.000
_cell.length_b   1.000
_cell.length_c   1.000
_cell.angle_alpha   90.00
_cell.angle_beta   90.00
_cell.angle_gamma   90.00
#
_symmetry.space_group_name_H-M   'P 1'
#
loop_
_entity.id
_entity.type
_entity.pdbx_description
1 polymer ?
#
loop_
_entity_poly.entity_id
_entity_poly.type
_entity_poly.pdbx_seq_one_letter_code
_entity_poly.pdbx_strand_id
1 'polypeptide(L)'
;MGMSQPLGSVIQGSLSQGLEVRLHPDISVEDMRVGKFLVVQGRRSQFFCMLTDVTLGTGSQRILAHPPEPSNLFLQEVLAGTGTYGTINLTPMLMFTQG
;
A
#
# COMPACT_ATOMS: atom_id res chain seq x y z
N MET A 1 -17.25 7.63 14.46
CA MET A 1 -15.85 7.15 14.38
C MET A 1 -15.25 7.82 13.16
N GLY A 2 -14.25 8.69 13.34
CA GLY A 2 -13.69 9.48 12.23
C GLY A 2 -13.26 8.54 11.11
N MET A 3 -13.62 8.87 9.87
CA MET A 3 -13.17 8.11 8.71
C MET A 3 -11.64 8.20 8.68
N SER A 4 -10.96 7.15 9.16
CA SER A 4 -9.53 7.00 8.99
C SER A 4 -9.24 7.11 7.50
N GLN A 5 -8.35 8.03 7.14
CA GLN A 5 -7.94 8.26 5.76
C GLN A 5 -7.59 6.93 5.08
N PRO A 6 -8.13 6.63 3.88
CA PRO A 6 -7.81 5.38 3.20
C PRO A 6 -6.31 5.32 2.91
N LEU A 7 -5.68 4.22 3.31
CA LEU A 7 -4.24 4.00 3.14
C LEU A 7 -3.85 3.79 1.67
N GLY A 8 -4.76 3.25 0.86
CA GLY A 8 -4.48 2.83 -0.50
C GLY A 8 -5.63 2.10 -1.17
N SER A 9 -5.35 1.59 -2.37
CA SER A 9 -6.30 0.84 -3.20
C SER A 9 -5.78 -0.58 -3.46
N VAL A 10 -6.66 -1.58 -3.32
CA VAL A 10 -6.36 -2.96 -3.72
C VAL A 10 -6.19 -2.98 -5.24
N ILE A 11 -5.04 -3.45 -5.73
CA ILE A 11 -4.72 -3.47 -7.17
C ILE A 11 -4.76 -4.88 -7.75
N GLN A 12 -4.52 -5.92 -6.95
CA GLN A 12 -4.61 -7.32 -7.35
C GLN A 12 -4.67 -8.25 -6.14
N GLY A 13 -4.86 -9.54 -6.40
CA GLY A 13 -4.74 -10.59 -5.39
C GLY A 13 -5.84 -11.63 -5.44
N SER A 14 -5.84 -12.50 -4.45
CA SER A 14 -6.85 -13.52 -4.22
C SER A 14 -6.95 -13.84 -2.72
N LEU A 15 -8.00 -14.55 -2.30
CA LEU A 15 -8.12 -14.97 -0.91
C LEU A 15 -6.98 -15.92 -0.48
N SER A 16 -6.46 -16.74 -1.39
CA SER A 16 -5.42 -17.73 -1.08
C SER A 16 -4.01 -17.16 -1.14
N GLN A 17 -3.74 -16.19 -2.02
CA GLN A 17 -2.42 -15.58 -2.18
C GLN A 17 -2.26 -14.27 -1.42
N GLY A 18 -3.37 -13.71 -0.92
CA GLY A 18 -3.38 -12.37 -0.34
C GLY A 18 -3.74 -11.28 -1.36
N LEU A 19 -3.89 -10.07 -0.84
CA LEU A 19 -4.24 -8.87 -1.59
C LEU A 19 -3.05 -7.92 -1.60
N GLU A 20 -2.73 -7.39 -2.78
CA GLU A 20 -1.76 -6.32 -2.90
C GLU A 20 -2.48 -4.98 -2.95
N VAL A 21 -2.03 -4.05 -2.12
CA VAL A 21 -2.58 -2.70 -2.01
C VAL A 21 -1.50 -1.71 -2.38
N ARG A 22 -1.80 -0.83 -3.34
CA ARG A 22 -0.98 0.34 -3.63
C ARG A 22 -1.34 1.47 -2.68
N LEU A 23 -0.36 1.94 -1.91
CA LEU A 23 -0.54 3.06 -1.01
C LEU A 23 -0.83 4.34 -1.79
N HIS A 24 -1.62 5.22 -1.19
CA HIS A 24 -1.79 6.57 -1.72
C HIS A 24 -0.47 7.37 -1.59
N PRO A 25 -0.21 8.35 -2.49
CA PRO A 25 1.08 9.06 -2.53
C PRO A 25 1.44 9.83 -1.24
N ASP A 26 0.44 10.15 -0.42
CA ASP A 26 0.57 10.86 0.84
C ASP A 26 0.73 9.93 2.05
N ILE A 27 0.74 8.61 1.85
CA ILE A 27 0.92 7.61 2.90
C ILE A 27 2.37 7.09 2.86
N SER A 28 3.11 7.33 3.94
CA SER A 28 4.48 6.82 4.06
C SER A 28 4.50 5.31 4.33
N VAL A 29 5.41 4.60 3.66
CA VAL A 29 5.69 3.20 3.98
C VAL A 29 6.29 3.03 5.38
N GLU A 30 6.92 4.07 5.93
CA GLU A 30 7.55 4.03 7.26
C GLU A 30 6.51 3.90 8.39
N ASP A 31 5.26 4.31 8.13
CA ASP A 31 4.15 4.15 9.08
C ASP A 31 3.56 2.73 9.08
N MET A 32 3.92 1.91 8.08
CA MET A 32 3.41 0.57 7.87
C MET A 32 4.18 -0.44 8.74
N ARG A 33 3.45 -1.35 9.38
CA ARG A 33 4.05 -2.37 10.26
C ARG A 33 3.43 -3.73 10.01
N VAL A 34 4.28 -4.70 9.67
CA VAL A 34 3.89 -6.11 9.53
C VAL A 34 3.29 -6.62 10.85
N GLY A 35 2.26 -7.46 10.72
CA GLY A 35 1.46 -7.98 11.82
C GLY A 35 0.34 -7.03 12.29
N LYS A 36 0.27 -5.79 11.80
CA LYS A 36 -0.91 -4.94 12.04
C LYS A 36 -2.12 -5.47 11.27
N PHE A 37 -3.29 -5.30 11.87
CA PHE A 37 -4.55 -5.59 11.21
C PHE A 37 -5.09 -4.36 10.49
N LEU A 38 -5.59 -4.58 9.28
CA LEU A 38 -6.19 -3.59 8.41
C LEU A 38 -7.55 -4.10 7.91
N VAL A 39 -8.43 -3.17 7.56
CA VAL A 39 -9.73 -3.49 6.99
C VAL A 39 -9.74 -3.14 5.52
N VAL A 40 -10.01 -4.12 4.67
CA VAL A 40 -10.32 -3.89 3.26
C VAL A 40 -11.83 -3.73 3.14
N GLN A 41 -12.26 -2.52 2.74
CA GLN A 41 -13.66 -2.19 2.56
C GLN A 41 -14.12 -2.59 1.15
N GLY A 42 -14.92 -3.64 1.04
CA GLY A 42 -15.67 -3.96 -0.17
C GLY A 42 -17.04 -3.28 -0.21
N ARG A 43 -17.79 -3.47 -1.31
CA ARG A 43 -19.13 -2.89 -1.49
C ARG A 43 -20.19 -3.48 -0.54
N ARG A 44 -20.05 -4.76 -0.18
CA ARG A 44 -21.00 -5.52 0.65
C ARG A 44 -20.38 -6.12 1.91
N SER A 45 -19.07 -6.30 1.88
CA SER A 45 -18.33 -7.01 2.92
C SER A 45 -17.11 -6.22 3.32
N GLN A 46 -16.71 -6.38 4.57
CA GLN A 46 -15.42 -5.94 5.09
C GLN A 46 -14.55 -7.16 5.28
N PHE A 47 -13.28 -7.06 4.90
CA PHE A 47 -12.30 -8.11 5.12
C PHE A 47 -11.30 -7.63 6.15
N PHE A 48 -11.16 -8.39 7.22
CA PHE A 48 -10.13 -8.15 8.21
C PHE A 48 -8.88 -8.90 7.79
N CYS A 49 -7.81 -8.16 7.55
CA CYS A 49 -6.60 -8.66 6.95
C CYS A 49 -5.38 -8.35 7.82
N MET A 50 -4.40 -9.24 7.82
CA MET A 50 -3.10 -8.99 8.42
C MET A 50 -2.15 -8.41 7.38
N LEU A 51 -1.47 -7.31 7.69
CA LEU A 51 -0.36 -6.81 6.88
C LEU A 51 0.82 -7.78 7.02
N THR A 52 1.24 -8.40 5.92
CA THR A 52 2.31 -9.40 5.92
C THR A 52 3.61 -8.90 5.32
N ASP A 53 3.57 -7.89 4.46
CA ASP A 53 4.76 -7.34 3.82
C ASP A 53 4.56 -5.88 3.39
N VAL A 54 5.67 -5.15 3.27
CA VAL A 54 5.74 -3.76 2.78
C VAL A 54 6.86 -3.66 1.76
N THR A 55 6.56 -3.17 0.56
CA THR A 55 7.52 -3.06 -0.53
C THR A 55 7.49 -1.67 -1.16
N LEU A 56 8.62 -1.29 -1.78
CA LEU A 56 8.76 -0.08 -2.58
C LEU A 56 8.98 -0.46 -4.04
N GLY A 57 8.17 0.10 -4.91
CA GLY A 57 8.25 -0.04 -6.35
C GLY A 57 8.52 1.28 -7.04
N THR A 58 8.79 1.21 -8.34
CA THR A 58 8.93 2.36 -9.23
C THR A 58 8.23 2.11 -10.55
N GLY A 59 7.60 3.15 -11.07
CA GLY A 59 6.94 3.13 -12.37
C GLY A 59 7.90 3.32 -13.55
N SER A 60 9.16 3.66 -13.30
CA SER A 60 10.16 3.91 -14.35
C SER A 60 11.42 3.07 -14.15
N GLN A 61 11.76 2.29 -15.17
CA GLN A 61 13.00 1.52 -15.23
C GLN A 61 14.24 2.42 -15.17
N ARG A 62 14.13 3.68 -15.60
CA ARG A 62 15.24 4.64 -15.52
C ARG A 62 15.59 4.95 -14.07
N ILE A 63 14.60 5.00 -13.18
CA ILE A 63 14.83 5.22 -11.74
C ILE A 63 15.55 4.03 -11.12
N LEU A 64 15.22 2.79 -11.55
CA LEU A 64 15.94 1.60 -11.12
C LEU A 64 17.40 1.61 -11.58
N ALA A 65 17.63 1.97 -12.85
CA ALA A 65 18.97 1.99 -13.43
C ALA A 65 19.83 3.17 -12.91
N HIS A 66 19.19 4.28 -12.58
CA HIS A 66 19.83 5.53 -12.18
C HIS A 66 19.06 6.15 -11.01
N PRO A 67 19.26 5.67 -9.77
CA PRO A 67 18.63 6.25 -8.60
C PRO A 67 19.10 7.71 -8.41
N PRO A 68 18.24 8.61 -7.93
CA PRO A 68 18.63 9.99 -7.65
C PRO A 68 19.63 10.05 -6.49
N GLU A 69 20.47 11.08 -6.51
CA GLU A 69 21.35 11.38 -5.37
C GLU A 69 20.52 11.70 -4.11
N PRO A 70 20.90 11.19 -2.91
CA PRO A 70 20.16 11.42 -1.67
C PRO A 70 20.03 12.88 -1.24
N SER A 71 20.90 13.75 -1.75
CA SER A 71 20.87 15.20 -1.48
C SER A 71 19.91 15.97 -2.40
N ASN A 72 19.37 15.34 -3.44
CA ASN A 72 18.45 15.98 -4.37
C ASN A 72 16.99 15.88 -3.89
N LEU A 73 16.63 16.76 -2.97
CA LEU A 73 15.30 16.82 -2.35
C LEU A 73 14.16 16.99 -3.38
N PHE A 74 14.37 17.76 -4.45
CA PHE A 74 13.37 17.97 -5.49
C PHE A 74 13.05 16.67 -6.24
N LEU A 75 14.07 15.90 -6.63
CA LEU A 75 13.83 14.59 -7.25
C LEU A 75 13.19 13.61 -6.27
N GLN A 76 13.53 13.67 -4.98
CA GLN A 76 12.86 12.83 -3.97
C GLN A 76 11.36 13.12 -3.87
N GLU A 77 10.97 14.40 -3.85
CA GLU A 77 9.55 14.81 -3.81
C GLU A 77 8.79 14.40 -5.09
N VAL A 78 9.39 14.62 -6.26
CA VAL A 78 8.78 14.20 -7.55
C VAL A 78 8.64 12.68 -7.61
N LEU A 79 9.62 11.94 -7.13
CA LEU A 79 9.57 10.49 -7.09
C LEU A 79 8.50 10.00 -6.12
N ALA A 80 8.40 10.56 -4.92
CA ALA A 80 7.34 10.23 -3.96
C ALA A 80 5.92 10.42 -4.56
N GLY A 81 5.74 11.42 -5.43
CA GLY A 81 4.45 11.68 -6.08
C GLY A 81 4.20 10.94 -7.40
N THR A 82 5.23 10.63 -8.19
CA THR A 82 5.05 10.19 -9.60
C THR A 82 5.97 9.06 -10.08
N GLY A 83 7.08 8.79 -9.37
CA GLY A 83 8.13 7.87 -9.84
C GLY A 83 8.25 6.59 -9.03
N THR A 84 8.03 6.66 -7.72
CA THR A 84 8.04 5.55 -6.77
C THR A 84 6.67 5.38 -6.13
N TYR A 85 6.38 4.20 -5.62
CA TYR A 85 5.15 3.92 -4.89
C TYR A 85 5.39 2.83 -3.86
N GLY A 86 4.67 2.90 -2.74
CA GLY A 86 4.62 1.80 -1.77
C GLY A 86 3.52 0.81 -2.12
N THR A 87 3.78 -0.48 -1.97
CA THR A 87 2.73 -1.51 -1.88
C THR A 87 2.82 -2.25 -0.55
N ILE A 88 1.66 -2.73 -0.09
CA ILE A 88 1.57 -3.62 1.07
C ILE A 88 0.84 -4.89 0.67
N ASN A 89 1.27 -6.02 1.21
CA ASN A 89 0.58 -7.29 1.05
C ASN A 89 -0.26 -7.57 2.29
N LEU A 90 -1.50 -7.99 2.05
CA LEU A 90 -2.49 -8.30 3.07
C LEU A 90 -2.94 -9.74 2.94
N THR A 91 -2.96 -10.49 4.04
CA THR A 91 -3.60 -11.81 4.09
C THR A 91 -5.00 -11.68 4.68
N PRO A 92 -6.08 -11.97 3.92
CA PRO A 92 -7.44 -11.98 4.44
C PRO A 92 -7.62 -13.06 5.51
N MET A 93 -8.18 -12.70 6.65
CA MET A 93 -8.38 -13.60 7.80
C MET A 93 -9.87 -13.87 8.05
N LEU A 94 -10.69 -12.82 8.04
CA LEU A 94 -12.12 -12.90 8.30
C LEU A 94 -12.90 -12.01 7.33
N MET A 95 -14.10 -12.45 6.97
CA MET A 95 -15.05 -11.69 6.17
C MET A 95 -16.28 -11.37 7.00
N PHE A 96 -16.67 -10.10 7.00
CA PHE A 96 -17.87 -9.60 7.65
C PHE A 96 -18.83 -9.11 6.59
N THR A 97 -20.04 -9.65 6.57
CA THR A 97 -21.17 -9.14 5.78
C THR A 97 -22.09 -8.39 6.73
N GLN A 98 -22.40 -7.13 6.43
CA GLN A 98 -23.50 -6.47 7.16
C GLN A 98 -24.81 -7.08 6.66
N GLY A 99 -25.55 -7.70 7.58
CA GLY A 99 -26.90 -8.21 7.35
C GLY A 99 -27.94 -7.11 7.44
#